data_AF-A0A6J0C425-F1
#
_entry.id   AF-A0A6J0C425-F1
#
_cell.length_a   1.000
_cell.length_b   1.000
_cell.length_c   1.000
_cell.angle_alpha   90.00
_cell.angle_beta   90.00
_cell.angle_gamma   90.00
#
_symmetry.space_group_name_H-M   'P 1'
#
loop_
_entity.id
_entity.type
_entity.pdbx_description
1 polymer ?
#
loop_
_entity_poly.entity_id
_entity_poly.type
_entity_poly.pdbx_seq_one_letter_code
_entity_poly.pdbx_strand_id
1 'polypeptide(L)'
;MATRLLLLAVFVASASALPDFIRIGGLFHPVDDKQEVAFRYAVEKINANREILPRPRLSAQIEQISPQDSFHASKRVCHLLKNGVAAIFGPQSPHTASHVQSICDTMEIPHLETRWDYRLRRESCLVNLYPHPTTLSKAYVDLVKAWGWKSFTIIYENNEGLVRLQELLKAHGPSEFPIAVRQLGEGLDY
;
A
#
# COMPACT_ATOMS: atom_id res chain seq x y z
N MET A 1 -41.00 -12.18 -30.69
CA MET A 1 -39.66 -11.84 -31.21
C MET A 1 -39.26 -10.40 -30.90
N ALA A 2 -40.11 -9.40 -31.17
CA ALA A 2 -39.80 -7.97 -30.96
C ALA A 2 -39.39 -7.61 -29.52
N THR A 3 -40.05 -8.16 -28.49
CA THR A 3 -39.71 -7.94 -27.08
C THR A 3 -38.33 -8.46 -26.67
N ARG A 4 -37.86 -9.56 -27.27
CA ARG A 4 -36.50 -10.10 -27.02
C ARG A 4 -35.43 -9.23 -27.69
N LEU A 5 -35.69 -8.70 -28.88
CA LEU A 5 -34.79 -7.74 -29.54
C LEU A 5 -34.73 -6.41 -28.79
N LEU A 6 -35.86 -5.93 -28.24
CA LEU A 6 -35.88 -4.70 -27.44
C LEU A 6 -35.07 -4.85 -26.15
N LEU A 7 -35.21 -5.99 -25.46
CA LEU A 7 -34.42 -6.32 -24.27
C LEU A 7 -32.93 -6.42 -24.60
N LEU A 8 -32.54 -7.07 -25.70
CA LEU A 8 -31.15 -7.13 -26.16
C LEU A 8 -30.58 -5.75 -26.48
N ALA A 9 -31.33 -4.87 -27.15
CA ALA A 9 -30.90 -3.52 -27.45
C ALA A 9 -30.69 -2.67 -26.17
N VAL A 10 -31.56 -2.83 -25.16
CA VAL A 10 -31.43 -2.18 -23.85
C VAL A 10 -30.21 -2.73 -23.09
N PHE A 11 -29.95 -4.04 -23.15
CA PHE A 11 -28.77 -4.66 -22.54
C PHE A 11 -27.45 -4.20 -23.20
N VAL A 12 -27.43 -4.07 -24.53
CA VAL A 12 -26.26 -3.57 -25.26
C VAL A 12 -26.04 -2.08 -25.03
N ALA A 13 -27.10 -1.28 -24.92
CA ALA A 13 -27.00 0.14 -24.57
C ALA A 13 -26.52 0.37 -23.12
N SER A 14 -26.69 -0.64 -22.25
CA SER A 14 -26.25 -0.61 -20.85
C SER A 14 -24.82 -1.14 -20.66
N ALA A 15 -24.17 -1.64 -21.72
CA ALA A 15 -22.77 -2.05 -21.67
C ALA A 15 -21.87 -0.81 -21.83
N SER A 16 -21.54 -0.17 -20.71
CA SER A 16 -20.54 0.89 -20.68
C SER A 16 -19.16 0.31 -20.98
N ALA A 17 -18.61 0.68 -22.14
CA ALA A 17 -17.22 0.40 -22.46
C ALA A 17 -16.30 1.18 -21.51
N LEU A 18 -15.10 0.65 -21.26
CA LEU A 18 -14.05 1.38 -20.55
C LEU A 18 -13.76 2.72 -21.27
N PRO A 19 -13.53 3.81 -20.52
CA PRO A 19 -13.18 5.10 -21.10
C PRO A 19 -11.84 5.03 -21.83
N ASP A 20 -11.60 5.93 -22.78
CA ASP A 20 -10.32 6.00 -23.52
C ASP A 20 -9.11 6.19 -22.60
N PHE A 21 -9.32 6.87 -21.47
CA PHE A 21 -8.31 7.08 -20.43
C PHE A 21 -8.82 6.64 -19.06
N ILE A 22 -8.07 5.74 -18.42
CA ILE A 22 -8.27 5.37 -17.02
C ILE A 22 -7.27 6.18 -16.20
N ARG A 23 -7.78 7.14 -15.43
CA ARG A 23 -6.95 8.01 -14.58
C ARG A 23 -6.61 7.27 -13.29
N ILE A 24 -5.35 7.24 -12.90
CA ILE A 24 -4.92 6.69 -11.61
C ILE A 24 -4.10 7.74 -10.86
N GLY A 25 -4.41 7.90 -9.58
CA GLY A 25 -3.77 8.87 -8.69
C GLY A 25 -2.50 8.31 -8.06
N GLY A 26 -1.45 9.11 -7.96
CA GLY A 26 -0.26 8.81 -7.16
C GLY A 26 0.05 9.96 -6.21
N LEU A 27 0.18 9.65 -4.92
CA LEU A 27 0.52 10.58 -3.85
C LEU A 27 1.94 10.30 -3.36
N PHE A 28 2.83 11.27 -3.52
CA PHE A 28 4.24 11.11 -3.17
C PHE A 28 4.72 12.30 -2.34
N HIS A 29 5.60 12.03 -1.37
CA HIS A 29 6.39 13.10 -0.77
C HIS A 29 7.61 13.43 -1.65
N PRO A 30 8.27 14.58 -1.45
CA PRO A 30 9.48 14.92 -2.20
C PRO A 30 10.61 13.89 -2.06
N VAL A 31 10.64 13.16 -0.93
CA VAL A 31 11.63 12.10 -0.65
C VAL A 31 11.28 10.75 -1.27
N ASP A 32 10.06 10.58 -1.79
CA ASP A 32 9.56 9.35 -2.40
C ASP A 32 9.79 9.34 -3.94
N ASP A 33 10.89 9.96 -4.39
CA ASP A 33 11.20 10.19 -5.81
C ASP A 33 11.28 8.88 -6.61
N LYS A 34 11.89 7.85 -6.02
CA LYS A 34 11.99 6.52 -6.63
C LYS A 34 10.62 5.87 -6.84
N GLN A 35 9.71 6.05 -5.89
CA GLN A 35 8.35 5.51 -5.96
C GLN A 35 7.54 6.25 -7.03
N GLU A 36 7.69 7.57 -7.14
CA GLU A 36 7.07 8.34 -8.22
C GLU A 36 7.58 7.88 -9.59
N VAL A 37 8.90 7.74 -9.74
CA VAL A 37 9.52 7.25 -11.00
C VAL A 37 9.01 5.86 -11.34
N ALA A 38 8.96 4.95 -10.37
CA ALA A 38 8.44 3.59 -10.57
C ALA A 38 6.96 3.60 -11.01
N PHE A 39 6.14 4.48 -10.42
CA PHE A 39 4.74 4.65 -10.79
C PHE A 39 4.57 5.14 -12.23
N ARG A 40 5.32 6.18 -12.63
CA ARG A 40 5.32 6.69 -14.01
C ARG A 40 5.75 5.61 -15.00
N TYR A 41 6.85 4.92 -14.69
CA TYR A 41 7.38 3.84 -15.52
C TYR A 41 6.38 2.68 -15.68
N ALA A 42 5.67 2.30 -14.61
CA ALA A 42 4.63 1.28 -14.68
C ALA A 42 3.50 1.68 -15.63
N VAL A 43 3.04 2.93 -15.56
CA VAL A 43 2.01 3.48 -16.47
C VAL A 43 2.46 3.42 -17.93
N GLU A 44 3.70 3.83 -18.21
CA GLU A 44 4.29 3.76 -19.54
C GLU A 44 4.37 2.32 -20.05
N LYS A 45 4.85 1.40 -19.21
CA LYS A 45 5.00 -0.02 -19.55
C LYS A 45 3.66 -0.68 -19.88
N ILE A 46 2.60 -0.40 -19.11
CA ILE A 46 1.25 -0.90 -19.40
C ILE A 46 0.72 -0.30 -20.70
N ASN A 47 0.89 1.00 -20.91
CA ASN A 47 0.45 1.68 -22.12
C ASN A 47 1.18 1.21 -23.40
N ALA A 48 2.41 0.73 -23.27
CA ALA A 48 3.18 0.14 -24.35
C ALA A 48 2.74 -1.29 -24.69
N ASN A 49 2.10 -2.01 -23.75
CA ASN A 49 1.62 -3.37 -23.96
C ASN A 49 0.10 -3.42 -24.19
N ARG A 50 -0.29 -3.47 -25.48
CA ARG A 50 -1.70 -3.56 -25.90
C ARG A 50 -2.36 -4.92 -25.66
N GLU A 51 -1.62 -5.94 -25.21
CA GLU A 51 -2.22 -7.20 -24.77
C GLU A 51 -2.91 -7.06 -23.42
N ILE A 52 -2.43 -6.15 -22.57
CA ILE A 52 -3.01 -5.90 -21.23
C ILE A 52 -4.23 -4.99 -21.32
N LEU A 53 -4.07 -3.83 -21.98
CA LEU A 53 -5.15 -2.86 -22.22
C LEU A 53 -5.23 -2.56 -23.73
N PRO A 54 -6.08 -3.29 -24.49
CA PRO A 54 -6.14 -3.16 -25.95
C PRO A 54 -6.60 -1.79 -26.43
N ARG A 55 -7.53 -1.16 -25.70
CA ARG A 55 -8.13 0.13 -26.05
C ARG A 55 -7.74 1.24 -25.08
N PRO A 56 -8.13 1.19 -23.79
CA PRO A 56 -7.89 2.28 -22.86
C PRO A 56 -6.39 2.47 -22.62
N ARG A 57 -6.02 3.70 -22.27
CA ARG A 57 -4.68 4.03 -21.77
C ARG A 57 -4.77 4.46 -20.31
N LEU A 58 -3.75 4.12 -19.54
CA LEU A 58 -3.58 4.67 -18.21
C LEU A 58 -3.10 6.12 -18.30
N SER A 59 -3.66 6.98 -17.45
CA SER A 59 -3.23 8.38 -17.27
C SER A 59 -2.82 8.61 -15.82
N ALA A 60 -1.54 8.86 -15.60
CA ALA A 60 -1.00 9.15 -14.28
C ALA A 60 -1.41 10.56 -13.82
N GLN A 61 -2.09 10.64 -12.68
CA GLN A 61 -2.41 11.90 -12.00
C GLN A 61 -1.56 11.97 -10.73
N ILE A 62 -0.52 12.80 -10.73
CA ILE A 62 0.48 12.82 -9.66
C ILE A 62 0.31 14.08 -8.82
N GLU A 63 0.21 13.90 -7.51
CA GLU A 63 0.15 14.96 -6.52
C GLU A 63 1.30 14.81 -5.52
N GLN A 64 2.04 15.89 -5.34
CA GLN A 64 3.08 15.99 -4.32
C GLN A 64 2.47 16.54 -3.02
N ILE A 65 2.76 15.86 -1.92
CA ILE A 65 2.25 16.19 -0.58
C ILE A 65 3.39 16.37 0.42
N SER A 66 3.19 17.23 1.42
CA SER A 66 4.16 17.40 2.51
C SER A 66 4.03 16.28 3.54
N PRO A 67 5.15 15.72 4.05
CA PRO A 67 5.09 14.77 5.15
C PRO A 67 4.38 15.37 6.36
N GLN A 68 3.56 14.57 7.03
CA GLN A 68 2.82 14.96 8.24
C GLN A 68 1.80 16.11 8.08
N ASP A 69 1.51 16.56 6.86
CA ASP A 69 0.46 17.55 6.60
C ASP A 69 -0.81 16.83 6.09
N SER A 70 -1.62 16.35 7.03
CA SER A 70 -2.86 15.62 6.71
C SER A 70 -3.87 16.48 5.97
N PHE A 71 -3.98 17.78 6.29
CA PHE A 71 -4.92 18.69 5.64
C PHE A 71 -4.55 18.99 4.19
N HIS A 72 -3.27 19.23 3.91
CA HIS A 72 -2.79 19.36 2.53
C HIS A 72 -3.02 18.07 1.75
N ALA A 73 -2.78 16.92 2.36
CA ALA A 73 -3.06 15.63 1.74
C ALA A 73 -4.55 15.45 1.41
N SER A 74 -5.47 15.82 2.31
CA SER A 74 -6.93 15.75 2.02
C SER A 74 -7.28 16.60 0.80
N LYS A 75 -6.71 17.81 0.68
CA LYS A 75 -6.93 18.68 -0.48
C LYS A 75 -6.44 18.05 -1.78
N ARG A 76 -5.26 17.41 -1.76
CA ARG A 76 -4.70 16.71 -2.93
C ARG A 76 -5.53 15.49 -3.32
N VAL A 77 -5.98 14.70 -2.34
CA VAL A 77 -6.93 13.61 -2.59
C VAL A 77 -8.21 14.12 -3.23
N CYS A 78 -8.84 15.16 -2.68
CA CYS A 78 -10.05 15.75 -3.25
C CYS A 78 -9.84 16.25 -4.70
N HIS A 79 -8.65 16.76 -5.03
CA HIS A 79 -8.30 17.14 -6.39
C HIS A 79 -8.26 15.91 -7.33
N LEU A 80 -7.62 14.82 -6.91
CA LEU A 80 -7.62 13.54 -7.65
C LEU A 80 -9.05 13.01 -7.86
N LEU A 81 -9.87 13.04 -6.80
CA LEU A 81 -11.27 12.60 -6.86
C LEU A 81 -12.09 13.43 -7.85
N LYS A 82 -11.94 14.77 -7.81
CA LYS A 82 -12.60 15.67 -8.77
C LYS A 82 -12.21 15.37 -10.21
N ASN A 83 -10.98 14.89 -10.42
CA ASN A 83 -10.49 14.48 -11.73
C ASN A 83 -10.92 13.06 -12.13
N GLY A 84 -11.68 12.33 -11.29
CA GLY A 84 -12.22 11.02 -11.62
C GLY A 84 -11.17 9.92 -11.73
N VAL A 85 -10.32 9.79 -10.71
CA VAL A 85 -9.37 8.67 -10.62
C VAL A 85 -10.07 7.35 -10.29
N ALA A 86 -9.61 6.26 -10.87
CA ALA A 86 -10.10 4.91 -10.62
C ALA A 86 -9.47 4.24 -9.38
N ALA A 87 -8.30 4.73 -8.96
CA ALA A 87 -7.57 4.27 -7.77
C ALA A 87 -6.56 5.33 -7.34
N ILE A 88 -6.13 5.29 -6.08
CA ILE A 88 -5.10 6.17 -5.50
C ILE A 88 -3.97 5.29 -4.94
N PHE A 89 -2.74 5.61 -5.31
CA PHE A 89 -1.52 4.95 -4.81
C PHE A 89 -0.80 5.82 -3.80
N GLY A 90 -0.32 5.20 -2.72
CA GLY A 90 0.43 5.88 -1.66
C GLY A 90 -0.44 6.81 -0.81
N PRO A 91 0.15 7.53 0.15
CA PRO A 91 1.58 7.81 0.28
C PRO A 91 2.36 6.83 1.19
N GLN A 92 3.68 7.03 1.32
CA GLN A 92 4.56 6.22 2.17
C GLN A 92 4.50 6.57 3.67
N SER A 93 4.11 7.81 4.01
CA SER A 93 4.00 8.25 5.41
C SER A 93 2.78 7.61 6.09
N PRO A 94 2.94 6.88 7.21
CA PRO A 94 1.82 6.24 7.90
C PRO A 94 0.77 7.23 8.40
N HIS A 95 1.20 8.42 8.86
CA HIS A 95 0.26 9.43 9.36
C HIS A 95 -0.64 9.94 8.24
N THR A 96 -0.04 10.37 7.14
CA THR A 96 -0.77 10.91 5.99
C THR A 96 -1.64 9.85 5.32
N ALA A 97 -1.12 8.63 5.19
CA ALA A 97 -1.85 7.55 4.56
C ALA A 97 -3.12 7.13 5.30
N SER A 98 -3.11 7.12 6.64
CA SER A 98 -4.34 6.85 7.41
C SER A 98 -5.45 7.84 7.12
N HIS A 99 -5.11 9.09 6.78
CA HIS A 99 -6.08 10.12 6.40
C HIS A 99 -6.57 9.92 4.95
N VAL A 100 -5.67 9.60 4.02
CA VAL A 100 -6.01 9.24 2.64
C VAL A 100 -6.96 8.04 2.60
N GLN A 101 -6.66 7.01 3.39
CA GLN A 101 -7.47 5.82 3.51
C GLN A 101 -8.89 6.13 3.99
N SER A 102 -9.05 6.96 5.03
CA SER A 102 -10.38 7.36 5.52
C SER A 102 -11.23 8.04 4.43
N ILE A 103 -10.61 8.83 3.56
CA ILE A 103 -11.30 9.46 2.43
C ILE A 103 -11.65 8.41 1.37
N CYS A 104 -10.72 7.52 1.04
CA CYS A 104 -10.92 6.45 0.07
C CYS A 104 -12.05 5.49 0.50
N ASP A 105 -12.12 5.15 1.77
CA ASP A 105 -13.23 4.41 2.39
C ASP A 105 -14.57 5.13 2.16
N THR A 106 -14.62 6.42 2.50
CA THR A 106 -15.85 7.23 2.41
C THR A 106 -16.33 7.39 0.97
N MET A 107 -15.40 7.46 0.03
CA MET A 107 -15.67 7.72 -1.38
C MET A 107 -15.68 6.45 -2.24
N GLU A 108 -15.53 5.28 -1.63
CA GLU A 108 -15.46 3.97 -2.27
C GLU A 108 -14.40 3.90 -3.39
N ILE A 109 -13.24 4.52 -3.15
CA ILE A 109 -12.11 4.52 -4.08
C ILE A 109 -11.05 3.51 -3.63
N PRO A 110 -10.58 2.62 -4.52
CA PRO A 110 -9.46 1.74 -4.22
C PRO A 110 -8.21 2.51 -3.81
N HIS A 111 -7.70 2.24 -2.62
CA HIS A 111 -6.44 2.76 -2.09
C HIS A 111 -5.38 1.67 -2.11
N LEU A 112 -4.25 1.95 -2.75
CA LEU A 112 -3.18 1.00 -3.01
C LEU A 112 -1.90 1.43 -2.30
N GLU A 113 -1.44 0.60 -1.37
CA GLU A 113 -0.27 0.88 -0.54
C GLU A 113 0.86 -0.11 -0.82
N THR A 114 2.09 0.34 -0.61
CA THR A 114 3.30 -0.48 -0.75
C THR A 114 4.25 -0.29 0.43
N ARG A 115 3.71 0.09 1.60
CA ARG A 115 4.48 0.37 2.81
C ARG A 115 4.17 -0.62 3.91
N TRP A 116 5.09 -0.75 4.86
CA TRP A 116 4.81 -1.48 6.08
C TRP A 116 3.80 -0.73 6.95
N ASP A 117 2.76 -1.43 7.39
CA ASP A 117 1.78 -0.93 8.36
C ASP A 117 1.47 -2.03 9.39
N TYR A 118 1.74 -1.76 10.66
CA TYR A 118 1.47 -2.70 11.76
C TYR A 118 0.05 -2.56 12.32
N ARG A 119 -0.69 -1.54 11.91
CA ARG A 119 -2.07 -1.33 12.33
C ARG A 119 -2.95 -2.26 11.51
N LEU A 120 -3.33 -3.38 12.12
CA LEU A 120 -4.19 -4.40 11.51
C LEU A 120 -5.67 -3.96 11.49
N ARG A 121 -5.95 -2.75 11.00
CA ARG A 121 -7.32 -2.28 10.83
C ARG A 121 -7.89 -2.89 9.56
N ARG A 122 -9.08 -3.47 9.67
CA ARG A 122 -9.87 -3.84 8.50
C ARG A 122 -10.46 -2.58 7.92
N GLU A 123 -9.84 -2.09 6.88
CA GLU A 123 -10.28 -0.92 6.13
C GLU A 123 -10.88 -1.42 4.81
N SER A 124 -11.99 -0.80 4.39
CA SER A 124 -12.59 -1.10 3.09
C SER A 124 -11.72 -0.50 1.98
N CYS A 125 -11.83 -0.99 0.76
CA CYS A 125 -11.14 -0.42 -0.40
C CYS A 125 -9.59 -0.37 -0.32
N LEU A 126 -8.95 -0.87 0.74
CA LEU A 126 -7.50 -0.89 0.91
C LEU A 126 -6.92 -2.20 0.36
N VAL A 127 -5.90 -2.08 -0.49
CA VAL A 127 -4.99 -3.18 -0.81
C VAL A 127 -3.56 -2.74 -0.51
N ASN A 128 -2.96 -3.33 0.50
CA ASN A 128 -1.54 -3.15 0.78
C ASN A 128 -0.74 -4.32 0.18
N LEU A 129 0.14 -4.00 -0.77
CA LEU A 129 1.03 -4.94 -1.46
C LEU A 129 2.30 -5.23 -0.66
N TYR A 130 2.54 -4.52 0.45
CA TYR A 130 3.62 -4.83 1.37
C TYR A 130 3.30 -6.12 2.15
N PRO A 131 4.30 -6.99 2.41
CA PRO A 131 4.07 -8.21 3.18
C PRO A 131 3.41 -7.94 4.54
N HIS A 132 2.34 -8.69 4.83
CA HIS A 132 1.62 -8.56 6.09
C HIS A 132 2.56 -8.73 7.30
N PRO A 133 2.49 -7.88 8.35
CA PRO A 133 3.43 -7.89 9.46
C PRO A 133 3.59 -9.26 10.14
N THR A 134 2.49 -9.99 10.34
CA THR A 134 2.52 -11.33 10.93
C THR A 134 3.26 -12.34 10.05
N THR A 135 3.18 -12.21 8.73
CA THR A 135 3.87 -13.10 7.78
C THR A 135 5.37 -12.91 7.88
N LEU A 136 5.83 -11.65 7.90
CA LEU A 136 7.25 -11.34 8.13
C LEU A 136 7.71 -11.82 9.51
N SER A 137 6.91 -11.61 10.54
CA SER A 137 7.27 -12.02 11.90
C SER A 137 7.43 -13.54 12.03
N LYS A 138 6.55 -14.33 11.39
CA LYS A 138 6.67 -15.79 11.32
C LYS A 138 7.88 -16.25 10.52
N ALA A 139 8.22 -15.57 9.42
CA ALA A 139 9.41 -15.89 8.66
C ALA A 139 10.70 -15.76 9.51
N TYR A 140 10.77 -14.78 10.43
CA TYR A 140 11.88 -14.69 11.38
C TYR A 140 11.93 -15.88 12.35
N VAL A 141 10.77 -16.34 12.85
CA VAL A 141 10.69 -17.55 13.69
C VAL A 141 11.20 -18.77 12.94
N ASP A 142 10.81 -18.93 11.68
CA ASP A 142 11.19 -20.08 10.86
C ASP A 142 12.71 -20.08 10.57
N LEU A 143 13.32 -18.91 10.36
CA LEU A 143 14.77 -18.78 10.21
C LEU A 143 15.52 -19.20 11.48
N VAL A 144 15.11 -18.70 12.65
CA VAL A 144 15.72 -19.03 13.94
C VAL A 144 15.63 -20.54 14.22
N LYS A 145 14.48 -21.15 13.90
CA LYS A 145 14.29 -22.61 14.01
C LYS A 145 15.18 -23.37 13.03
N ALA A 146 15.21 -22.97 11.76
CA ALA A 146 15.99 -23.63 10.72
C ALA A 146 17.49 -23.62 11.02
N TRP A 147 17.98 -22.55 11.65
CA TRP A 147 19.38 -22.46 12.09
C TRP A 147 19.67 -23.09 13.45
N GLY A 148 18.66 -23.62 14.14
CA GLY A 148 18.83 -24.28 15.44
C GLY A 148 19.32 -23.34 16.54
N TRP A 149 19.01 -22.04 16.44
CA TRP A 149 19.45 -21.06 17.43
C TRP A 149 18.75 -21.30 18.76
N LYS A 150 19.56 -21.50 19.81
CA LYS A 150 19.07 -21.68 21.19
C LYS A 150 19.17 -20.40 22.02
N SER A 151 20.10 -19.52 21.66
CA SER A 151 20.36 -18.24 22.32
C SER A 151 20.75 -17.21 21.27
N PHE A 152 20.16 -16.02 21.33
CA PHE A 152 20.43 -14.91 20.42
C PHE A 152 20.03 -13.57 21.04
N THR A 153 20.52 -12.50 20.44
CA THR A 153 20.20 -11.11 20.82
C THR A 153 19.42 -10.44 19.71
N ILE A 154 18.27 -9.86 20.05
CA ILE A 154 17.51 -8.99 19.17
C ILE A 154 18.03 -7.56 19.35
N ILE A 155 18.44 -6.94 18.25
CA ILE A 155 18.85 -5.54 18.20
C ILE A 155 17.85 -4.80 17.32
N TYR A 156 17.28 -3.70 17.82
CA TYR A 156 16.29 -2.90 17.09
C TYR A 156 16.53 -1.40 17.27
N GLU A 157 16.11 -0.60 16.29
CA GLU A 157 16.31 0.85 16.29
C GLU A 157 15.17 1.58 17.02
N ASN A 158 13.92 1.24 16.69
CA ASN A 158 12.73 1.93 17.17
C ASN A 158 11.60 0.96 17.55
N ASN A 159 10.57 1.48 18.22
CA ASN A 159 9.43 0.68 18.69
C ASN A 159 8.73 -0.09 17.56
N GLU A 160 8.74 0.44 16.34
CA GLU A 160 8.22 -0.23 15.15
C GLU A 160 8.98 -1.53 14.84
N GLY A 161 10.31 -1.52 14.95
CA GLY A 161 11.14 -2.71 14.82
C GLY A 161 10.75 -3.82 15.80
N LEU A 162 10.40 -3.46 17.04
CA LEU A 162 9.95 -4.44 18.03
C LEU A 162 8.62 -5.10 17.64
N VAL A 163 7.67 -4.32 17.09
CA VAL A 163 6.39 -4.85 16.62
C VAL A 163 6.57 -5.87 15.48
N ARG A 164 7.57 -5.67 14.60
CA ARG A 164 7.90 -6.66 13.54
C ARG A 164 8.37 -7.99 14.11
N LEU A 165 8.95 -7.99 15.30
CA LEU A 165 9.53 -9.16 15.96
C LEU A 165 8.60 -9.80 17.00
N GLN A 166 7.34 -9.37 17.07
CA GLN A 166 6.39 -9.84 18.08
C GLN A 166 6.22 -11.36 18.09
N GLU A 167 6.16 -12.03 16.92
CA GLU A 167 5.96 -13.48 16.88
C GLU A 167 7.22 -14.21 17.30
N LEU A 168 8.39 -13.64 17.03
CA LEU A 168 9.67 -14.17 17.51
C LEU A 168 9.77 -14.11 19.03
N LEU A 169 9.37 -12.98 19.63
CA LEU A 169 9.33 -12.82 21.08
C LEU A 169 8.31 -13.78 21.74
N LYS A 170 7.13 -13.96 21.14
CA LYS A 170 6.11 -14.89 21.63
C LYS A 170 6.56 -16.35 21.52
N ALA A 171 7.24 -16.71 20.43
CA ALA A 171 7.65 -18.09 20.15
C ALA A 171 8.72 -18.60 21.11
N HIS A 172 9.55 -17.72 21.69
CA HIS A 172 10.69 -18.14 22.51
C HIS A 172 10.33 -18.65 23.91
N GLY A 173 9.15 -18.32 24.44
CA GLY A 173 8.64 -18.88 25.70
C GLY A 173 9.62 -18.82 26.90
N PRO A 174 9.30 -19.48 28.02
CA PRO A 174 10.25 -19.71 29.09
C PRO A 174 11.26 -20.78 28.65
N SER A 175 12.42 -20.32 28.17
CA SER A 175 13.55 -21.13 27.73
C SER A 175 14.69 -21.09 28.77
N GLU A 176 15.50 -22.15 28.85
CA GLU A 176 16.73 -22.18 29.67
C GLU A 176 17.72 -21.06 29.29
N PHE A 177 17.68 -20.61 28.03
CA PHE A 177 18.49 -19.51 27.51
C PHE A 177 17.60 -18.30 27.23
N PRO A 178 17.71 -17.20 28.00
CA PRO A 178 16.91 -16.00 27.75
C PRO A 178 17.36 -15.30 26.45
N ILE A 179 16.39 -14.84 25.63
CA ILE A 179 16.70 -13.88 24.54
C ILE A 179 17.02 -12.54 25.19
N ALA A 180 18.14 -11.95 24.79
CA ALA A 180 18.43 -10.55 25.08
C ALA A 180 17.76 -9.65 24.03
N VAL A 181 17.11 -8.58 24.48
CA VAL A 181 16.51 -7.57 23.61
C VAL A 181 17.18 -6.24 23.90
N ARG A 182 17.74 -5.60 22.87
CA ARG A 182 18.51 -4.36 22.98
C ARG A 182 18.01 -3.35 21.95
N GLN A 183 17.75 -2.13 22.41
CA GLN A 183 17.50 -1.00 21.54
C GLN A 183 18.81 -0.28 21.26
N LEU A 184 19.05 0.11 20.01
CA LEU A 184 20.14 1.01 19.65
C LEU A 184 19.86 2.42 20.20
N GLY A 185 20.91 3.12 20.63
CA GLY A 185 20.79 4.51 21.10
C GLY A 185 20.49 5.46 19.95
N GLU A 186 20.01 6.67 20.25
CA GLU A 186 19.73 7.72 19.24
C GLU A 186 21.00 8.44 18.71
N GLY A 187 22.18 7.80 18.84
CA GLY A 187 23.47 8.38 18.49
C GLY A 187 24.10 7.75 17.25
N LEU A 188 25.15 8.41 16.74
CA LEU A 188 26.04 7.78 15.78
C LEU A 188 27.01 6.88 16.55
N ASP A 189 26.83 5.57 16.43
CA ASP A 189 27.73 4.57 17.01
C ASP A 189 29.03 4.52 16.19
N TYR A 190 29.97 5.42 16.52
CA TYR A 190 31.38 5.33 16.15
C TYR A 190 32.30 5.51 17.35
#